data_AF-M0D2I6-F1
#
_entry.id   AF-M0D2I6-F1
#
_cell.length_a   1.000
_cell.length_b   1.000
_cell.length_c   1.000
_cell.angle_alpha   90.00
_cell.angle_beta   90.00
_cell.angle_gamma   90.00
#
_symmetry.space_group_name_H-M   'P 1'
#
loop_
_entity.id
_entity.type
_entity.pdbx_description
1 polymer ?
#
loop_
_entity_poly.entity_id
_entity_poly.type
_entity_poly.pdbx_seq_one_letter_code
_entity_poly.pdbx_strand_id
1 'polypeptide(L)'
;MSRPRLRTVVADTSALVSLAVPRADAAYDTDTAPDSLQYLLTSCDVFVPPEVIAELRDITQYQDIHAAAANNVLAARNHYTVEDPYERDDTPDSRPTFGLDDGETDGIVLANALDVDGFLTDEFGGRTSR
;
A
#
# COMPACT_ATOMS: atom_id res chain seq x y z
N MET A 1 28.32 3.91 -8.99
CA MET A 1 26.98 4.08 -9.60
C MET A 1 25.98 4.17 -8.46
N SER A 2 25.34 5.31 -8.25
CA SER A 2 24.27 5.43 -7.25
C SER A 2 23.09 4.59 -7.71
N ARG A 3 22.54 3.73 -6.84
CA ARG A 3 21.32 2.96 -7.16
C ARG A 3 20.19 3.94 -7.52
N PRO A 4 19.32 3.60 -8.48
CA PRO A 4 18.11 4.37 -8.72
C PRO A 4 17.32 4.50 -7.41
N ARG A 5 16.93 5.72 -7.05
CA ARG A 5 16.01 5.96 -5.93
C ARG A 5 14.60 5.74 -6.47
N LEU A 6 13.80 4.94 -5.79
CA LEU A 6 12.36 4.80 -6.09
C LEU A 6 11.72 6.19 -6.03
N ARG A 7 10.95 6.54 -7.07
CA ARG A 7 10.21 7.81 -7.19
C ARG A 7 8.72 7.55 -7.31
N THR A 8 8.31 6.51 -8.04
CA THR A 8 6.91 6.12 -8.19
C THR A 8 6.71 4.71 -7.66
N VAL A 9 5.66 4.50 -6.87
CA VAL A 9 5.35 3.17 -6.36
C VAL A 9 3.85 2.92 -6.32
N VAL A 10 3.47 1.65 -6.44
CA VAL A 10 2.15 1.17 -6.00
C VAL A 10 2.34 0.44 -4.67
N ALA A 11 1.45 0.63 -3.71
CA ALA A 11 1.48 -0.08 -2.43
C ALA A 11 0.16 -0.80 -2.18
N ASP A 12 0.24 -2.03 -1.69
CA ASP A 12 -0.92 -2.79 -1.21
C ASP A 12 -1.26 -2.44 0.25
N THR A 13 -2.31 -3.07 0.78
CA THR A 13 -2.75 -2.88 2.17
C THR A 13 -1.69 -3.33 3.16
N SER A 14 -1.05 -4.47 2.92
CA SER A 14 -0.07 -5.08 3.81
C SER A 14 1.12 -4.15 4.05
N ALA A 15 1.72 -3.61 2.99
CA ALA A 15 2.84 -2.69 3.07
C ALA A 15 2.45 -1.38 3.77
N LEU A 16 1.30 -0.80 3.43
CA LEU A 16 0.86 0.46 4.04
C LEU A 16 0.62 0.32 5.54
N VAL A 17 -0.03 -0.76 5.96
CA VAL A 17 -0.25 -1.06 7.38
C VAL A 17 1.08 -1.25 8.09
N SER A 18 1.97 -2.09 7.56
CA SER A 18 3.27 -2.35 8.19
C SER A 18 4.17 -1.14 8.28
N LEU A 19 4.16 -0.25 7.28
CA LEU A 19 4.89 1.03 7.33
C LEU A 19 4.30 2.01 8.33
N ALA A 20 3.01 1.89 8.64
CA ALA A 20 2.29 2.75 9.58
C ALA A 20 2.34 2.26 11.04
N VAL A 21 2.71 1.00 11.28
CA VAL A 21 2.87 0.41 12.62
C VAL A 21 3.79 1.23 13.54
N PRO A 22 4.99 1.70 13.11
CA PRO A 22 5.84 2.52 13.96
C PRO A 22 5.16 3.77 14.51
N ARG A 23 4.26 4.40 13.74
CA ARG A 23 3.49 5.57 14.21
C ARG A 23 2.29 5.19 15.09
N ALA A 24 1.81 3.95 14.98
CA ALA A 24 0.71 3.41 15.77
C ALA A 24 1.17 2.88 17.14
N ASP A 25 2.44 2.48 17.27
CA ASP A 25 3.02 2.00 18.53
C ASP A 25 3.44 3.18 19.42
N ALA A 26 2.77 3.33 20.57
CA ALA A 26 3.11 4.35 21.56
C ALA A 26 4.51 4.19 22.18
N ALA A 27 5.11 2.99 22.08
CA ALA A 27 6.47 2.74 22.55
C ALA A 27 7.54 3.10 21.51
N TYR A 28 7.15 3.37 20.26
CA TYR A 28 8.08 3.74 19.20
C TYR A 28 8.26 5.26 19.14
N ASP A 29 9.50 5.70 19.26
CA ASP A 29 9.86 7.12 19.24
C ASP A 29 10.13 7.59 17.80
N THR A 30 9.11 8.20 17.18
CA THR A 30 9.23 8.75 15.83
C THR A 30 10.04 10.05 15.74
N ASP A 31 10.44 10.65 16.87
CA ASP A 31 11.30 11.83 16.87
C ASP A 31 12.77 11.43 16.70
N THR A 32 13.16 10.24 17.20
CA THR A 32 14.52 9.72 17.10
C THR A 32 14.68 8.66 16.02
N ALA A 33 13.60 7.97 15.63
CA ALA A 33 13.58 7.01 14.52
C ALA A 33 12.56 7.44 13.45
N PRO A 34 12.87 7.32 12.14
CA PRO A 34 11.97 7.82 11.10
C PRO A 34 10.59 7.15 11.09
N ASP A 35 9.55 7.95 10.93
CA ASP A 35 8.20 7.48 10.56
C ASP A 35 8.23 6.94 9.12
N SER A 36 8.21 5.61 8.97
CA SER A 36 8.38 4.93 7.69
C SER A 36 7.28 5.26 6.69
N LEU A 37 6.02 5.35 7.14
CA LEU A 37 4.90 5.78 6.30
C LEU A 37 5.11 7.22 5.82
N GLN A 38 5.42 8.14 6.74
CA GLN A 38 5.67 9.53 6.38
C GLN A 38 6.84 9.65 5.39
N TYR A 39 7.92 8.89 5.61
CA TYR A 39 9.07 8.88 4.72
C TYR A 39 8.69 8.45 3.31
N LEU A 40 7.92 7.36 3.16
CA LEU A 40 7.44 6.88 1.87
C LEU A 40 6.59 7.94 1.17
N LEU A 41 5.55 8.42 1.84
CA LEU A 41 4.55 9.36 1.31
C LEU A 41 5.10 10.75 0.97
N THR A 42 6.29 11.10 1.49
CA THR A 42 6.98 12.36 1.17
C THR A 42 8.18 12.19 0.24
N SER A 43 8.59 10.96 -0.03
CA SER A 43 9.73 10.65 -0.91
C SER A 43 9.33 10.09 -2.27
N CYS A 44 8.13 9.52 -2.40
CA CYS A 44 7.63 8.89 -3.61
C CYS A 44 6.22 9.39 -3.95
N ASP A 45 5.89 9.39 -5.24
CA ASP A 45 4.52 9.42 -5.71
C ASP A 45 3.91 8.02 -5.49
N VAL A 46 2.97 7.93 -4.54
CA VAL A 46 2.37 6.66 -4.13
C VAL A 46 0.98 6.51 -4.75
N PHE A 47 0.76 5.37 -5.40
CA PHE A 47 -0.51 4.98 -5.98
C PHE A 47 -1.07 3.77 -5.24
N VAL A 48 -2.39 3.71 -5.09
CA VAL A 48 -3.08 2.59 -4.44
C VAL A 48 -4.36 2.25 -5.22
N PRO A 49 -4.70 0.96 -5.38
CA PRO A 49 -6.00 0.58 -5.91
C PRO A 49 -7.16 0.97 -4.97
N PRO A 50 -8.40 1.12 -5.50
CA PRO A 50 -9.58 1.32 -4.66
C PRO A 50 -9.81 0.20 -3.64
N GLU A 51 -9.48 -1.04 -4.00
CA GLU A 51 -9.61 -2.22 -3.12
C GLU A 51 -8.81 -2.04 -1.82
N VAL A 52 -7.58 -1.51 -1.90
CA VAL A 52 -6.75 -1.21 -0.73
C VAL A 52 -7.45 -0.24 0.23
N ILE A 53 -8.23 0.72 -0.28
CA ILE A 53 -9.01 1.63 0.57
C ILE A 53 -10.17 0.91 1.25
N ALA A 54 -10.80 -0.06 0.59
CA ALA A 54 -11.84 -0.88 1.17
C ALA A 54 -11.26 -1.76 2.30
N GLU A 55 -10.17 -2.46 2.03
CA GLU A 55 -9.47 -3.31 3.00
C GLU A 55 -8.98 -2.51 4.22
N LEU A 56 -8.37 -1.33 4.02
CA LEU A 56 -7.97 -0.46 5.12
C LEU A 56 -9.14 -0.07 6.02
N ARG A 57 -10.32 0.22 5.43
CA ARG A 57 -11.54 0.52 6.20
C ARG A 57 -12.03 -0.69 6.98
N ASP A 58 -11.92 -1.89 6.43
CA ASP A 58 -12.26 -3.12 7.14
C ASP A 58 -11.30 -3.37 8.31
N ILE A 59 -9.99 -3.13 8.12
CA ILE A 59 -8.99 -3.24 9.18
C ILE A 59 -9.26 -2.25 10.33
N THR A 60 -9.76 -1.05 10.04
CA THR A 60 -10.08 -0.07 11.11
C THR A 60 -11.18 -0.54 12.08
N GLN A 61 -11.92 -1.61 11.75
CA GLN A 61 -12.96 -2.16 12.61
C GLN A 61 -12.39 -3.00 13.76
N TYR A 62 -11.12 -3.38 13.69
CA TYR A 62 -10.43 -4.10 14.77
C TYR A 62 -9.97 -3.14 15.88
N GLN A 63 -9.52 -3.70 17.00
CA GLN A 63 -9.04 -2.96 18.18
C GLN A 63 -7.60 -3.30 18.50
N ASP A 64 -6.75 -3.29 17.48
CA ASP A 64 -5.33 -3.60 17.60
C ASP A 64 -4.44 -2.54 16.93
N ILE A 65 -3.14 -2.82 16.89
CA ILE A 65 -2.16 -1.93 16.29
C ILE A 65 -2.35 -1.78 14.77
N HIS A 66 -2.86 -2.80 14.09
CA HIS A 66 -3.13 -2.75 12.65
C HIS A 66 -4.31 -1.82 12.36
N ALA A 67 -5.35 -1.81 13.20
CA ALA A 67 -6.44 -0.84 13.10
C ALA A 67 -5.94 0.61 13.29
N ALA A 68 -5.05 0.86 14.26
CA ALA A 68 -4.45 2.18 14.45
C ALA A 68 -3.55 2.58 13.27
N ALA A 69 -2.77 1.64 12.74
CA ALA A 69 -1.93 1.84 11.56
C ALA A 69 -2.76 2.15 10.31
N ALA A 70 -3.83 1.39 10.05
CA ALA A 70 -4.76 1.65 8.94
C ALA A 70 -5.44 3.02 9.05
N ASN A 71 -5.84 3.42 10.27
CA ASN A 71 -6.35 4.78 10.51
C ASN A 71 -5.32 5.87 10.18
N ASN A 72 -4.03 5.66 10.49
CA ASN A 72 -2.97 6.60 10.11
C ASN A 72 -2.82 6.71 8.58
N VAL A 73 -2.91 5.59 7.86
CA VAL A 73 -2.88 5.57 6.38
C VAL A 73 -4.07 6.33 5.80
N LEU A 74 -5.29 6.08 6.30
CA LEU A 74 -6.48 6.79 5.86
C LEU A 74 -6.42 8.29 6.18
N ALA A 75 -5.87 8.68 7.33
CA ALA A 75 -5.66 10.07 7.69
C ALA A 75 -4.66 10.78 6.74
N ALA A 76 -3.73 10.04 6.16
CA ALA A 76 -2.75 10.54 5.19
C ALA A 76 -3.28 10.57 3.74
N ARG A 77 -4.60 10.45 3.50
CA ARG A 77 -5.23 10.35 2.16
C ARG A 77 -4.73 11.36 1.13
N ASN A 78 -4.37 12.57 1.54
CA ASN A 78 -3.89 13.61 0.62
C ASN A 78 -2.45 13.41 0.12
N HIS A 79 -1.77 12.34 0.55
CA HIS A 79 -0.38 12.05 0.21
C HIS A 79 -0.21 10.83 -0.72
N TYR A 80 -1.31 10.22 -1.19
CA TYR A 80 -1.29 9.18 -2.21
C TYR A 80 -2.47 9.34 -3.18
N THR A 81 -2.33 8.79 -4.37
CA THR A 81 -3.35 8.77 -5.41
C THR A 81 -4.07 7.43 -5.39
N VAL A 82 -5.40 7.45 -5.40
CA VAL A 82 -6.21 6.24 -5.61
C VAL A 82 -6.53 6.18 -7.10
N GLU A 83 -6.17 5.10 -7.76
CA GLU A 83 -6.38 4.91 -9.19
C GLU A 83 -6.87 3.49 -9.46
N ASP A 84 -7.99 3.37 -10.17
CA ASP A 84 -8.53 2.08 -10.57
C ASP A 84 -7.69 1.53 -11.75
N PRO A 85 -7.02 0.37 -11.60
CA PRO A 85 -6.25 -0.19 -12.69
C PRO A 85 -7.09 -0.45 -13.94
N TYR A 86 -8.36 -0.83 -13.79
CA TYR A 86 -9.20 -1.33 -14.89
C TYR A 86 -9.86 -0.22 -15.72
N GLU A 87 -9.68 1.06 -15.35
CA GLU A 87 -10.12 2.20 -16.16
C GLU A 87 -9.11 2.58 -17.26
N ARG A 88 -7.99 1.86 -17.37
CA ARG A 88 -6.89 2.16 -18.30
C ARG A 88 -6.91 1.23 -19.52
N ASP A 89 -6.70 1.81 -20.70
CA ASP A 89 -6.80 1.12 -22.00
C ASP A 89 -5.88 -0.11 -22.16
N ASP A 90 -4.71 -0.12 -21.50
CA ASP A 90 -3.70 -1.18 -21.60
C ASP A 90 -3.77 -2.20 -20.45
N THR A 91 -4.91 -2.29 -19.76
CA THR A 91 -5.12 -3.24 -18.65
C THR A 91 -6.13 -4.34 -19.01
N PRO A 92 -6.10 -5.49 -18.31
CA PRO A 92 -7.08 -6.55 -18.55
C PRO A 92 -8.52 -6.05 -18.33
N ASP A 93 -9.47 -6.54 -19.13
CA ASP A 93 -10.90 -6.21 -18.99
C ASP A 93 -11.50 -6.60 -17.62
N SER A 94 -10.80 -7.42 -16.84
CA SER A 94 -11.22 -7.89 -15.52
C SER A 94 -10.03 -8.33 -14.66
N ARG A 95 -10.21 -8.32 -13.34
CA ARG A 95 -9.21 -8.77 -12.35
C ARG A 95 -8.64 -10.16 -12.69
N PRO A 96 -7.32 -10.29 -12.90
CA PRO A 96 -6.68 -11.58 -13.11
C PRO A 96 -6.79 -12.51 -11.90
N THR A 97 -6.70 -13.82 -12.11
CA THR A 97 -6.65 -14.80 -11.01
C THR A 97 -5.22 -15.24 -10.75
N PHE A 98 -4.44 -14.44 -10.02
CA PHE A 98 -3.06 -14.77 -9.66
C PHE A 98 -2.94 -15.70 -8.44
N GLY A 99 -4.04 -15.96 -7.73
CA GLY A 99 -4.01 -16.68 -6.45
C GLY A 99 -3.54 -15.80 -5.28
N LEU A 100 -3.47 -14.50 -5.51
CA LEU A 100 -3.26 -13.44 -4.54
C LEU A 100 -4.60 -12.88 -4.06
N ASP A 101 -4.60 -12.05 -3.03
CA ASP A 101 -5.79 -11.29 -2.69
C ASP A 101 -6.11 -10.22 -3.74
N ASP A 102 -7.26 -9.57 -3.57
CA ASP A 102 -7.77 -8.61 -4.53
C ASP A 102 -6.94 -7.31 -4.56
N GLY A 103 -6.53 -6.78 -3.40
CA GLY A 103 -5.70 -5.60 -3.28
C GLY A 103 -4.30 -5.79 -3.87
N GLU A 104 -3.67 -6.94 -3.64
CA GLU A 104 -2.39 -7.34 -4.24
C GLU A 104 -2.50 -7.48 -5.75
N THR A 105 -3.53 -8.18 -6.22
CA THR A 105 -3.75 -8.40 -7.65
C THR A 105 -3.95 -7.07 -8.37
N ASP A 106 -4.81 -6.21 -7.84
CA ASP A 106 -5.06 -4.88 -8.40
C ASP A 106 -3.80 -4.01 -8.34
N GLY A 107 -3.01 -4.14 -7.27
CA GLY A 107 -1.73 -3.45 -7.11
C GLY A 107 -0.73 -3.83 -8.19
N ILE A 108 -0.62 -5.12 -8.54
CA ILE A 108 0.23 -5.59 -9.64
C ILE A 108 -0.25 -5.07 -10.98
N VAL A 109 -1.57 -5.11 -11.26
CA VAL A 109 -2.11 -4.57 -12.51
C VAL A 109 -1.81 -3.08 -12.62
N LEU A 110 -2.08 -2.32 -11.55
CA LEU A 110 -1.84 -0.87 -11.52
C LEU A 110 -0.35 -0.54 -11.69
N ALA A 111 0.54 -1.27 -11.01
CA ALA A 111 1.98 -1.06 -11.09
C ALA A 111 2.49 -1.23 -12.53
N ASN A 112 2.04 -2.28 -13.22
CA ASN A 112 2.37 -2.51 -14.62
C ASN A 112 1.75 -1.45 -15.54
N ALA A 113 0.51 -1.02 -15.28
CA ALA A 113 -0.20 -0.03 -16.10
C ALA A 113 0.40 1.38 -16.01
N LEU A 114 1.04 1.70 -14.88
CA LEU A 114 1.69 2.97 -14.61
C LEU A 114 3.21 2.96 -14.86
N ASP A 115 3.79 1.78 -15.13
CA ASP A 115 5.25 1.58 -15.26
C ASP A 115 6.02 2.20 -14.08
N VAL A 116 5.56 1.91 -12.85
CA VAL A 116 6.15 2.46 -11.63
C VAL A 116 7.51 1.83 -11.30
N ASP A 117 8.33 2.52 -10.51
CA ASP A 117 9.65 2.01 -10.11
C ASP A 117 9.56 0.78 -9.18
N GLY A 118 8.43 0.58 -8.49
CA GLY A 118 8.22 -0.58 -7.63
C GLY A 118 6.80 -0.81 -7.14
N PHE A 119 6.48 -2.07 -6.85
CA PHE A 119 5.31 -2.49 -6.11
C PHE A 119 5.73 -2.86 -4.68
N LEU A 120 5.07 -2.30 -3.68
CA LEU A 120 5.34 -2.52 -2.27
C LEU A 120 4.29 -3.46 -1.69
N THR A 121 4.78 -4.56 -1.14
CA THR A 121 4.02 -5.57 -0.38
C THR A 121 4.95 -6.14 0.69
N ASP A 122 4.40 -6.55 1.82
CA ASP A 122 5.13 -7.32 2.82
C ASP A 122 4.78 -8.81 2.86
N GLU A 123 3.82 -9.23 2.01
CA GLU A 123 3.35 -10.60 1.93
C GLU A 123 4.20 -11.42 0.95
N PHE A 124 4.94 -12.39 1.49
CA PHE A 124 5.71 -13.34 0.69
C PHE A 124 5.39 -14.77 1.10
N GLY A 125 4.90 -15.58 0.16
CA GLY A 125 4.70 -17.02 0.35
C GLY A 125 3.51 -17.39 1.24
N GLY A 126 2.60 -16.44 1.50
CA GLY A 126 1.31 -16.72 2.13
C GLY A 126 0.45 -17.61 1.23
N ARG A 127 -0.19 -18.64 1.81
CA ARG A 127 -1.30 -19.33 1.16
C ARG A 127 -2.55 -18.51 1.46
N THR A 128 -3.17 -17.93 0.44
CA THR A 128 -4.53 -17.40 0.51
C THR A 128 -5.47 -18.55 0.91
N SER A 129 -5.80 -18.66 2.20
CA SER A 129 -6.98 -19.39 2.63
C SER A 129 -8.18 -18.51 2.30
N ARG A 130 -8.88 -18.84 1.23
CA ARG A 130 -10.24 -18.36 0.97
C ARG A 130 -11.19 -18.71 2.11
#